data_AF-A0A562Q6R2-F1
#
_entry.id   AF-A0A562Q6R2-F1
#
_cell.length_a   1.000
_cell.length_b   1.000
_cell.length_c   1.000
_cell.angle_alpha   90.00
_cell.angle_beta   90.00
_cell.angle_gamma   90.00
#
_symmetry.space_group_name_H-M   'P 1'
#
loop_
_entity.id
_entity.type
_entity.pdbx_description
1 polymer ?
#
loop_
_entity_poly.entity_id
_entity_poly.type
_entity_poly.pdbx_seq_one_letter_code
_entity_poly.pdbx_strand_id
1 'polypeptide(L)'
;MKVGDTIYVGRSARTNSEGIRQLRTLLRPLGARVIAVPVTTVLHLKTAVTALPDGTVIGYLPHVAEPGLFPHFMAVPEPSGAHVIILDDNSVLMAASAPQTRTLIESLGYRVVTVDISEFEKLEGCVTCLSIRIRG
;
A
#
# COMPACT_ATOMS: atom_id res chain seq x y z
N MET A 1 -4.29 4.61 2.37
CA MET A 1 -2.82 4.68 2.20
C MET A 1 -2.43 6.14 2.10
N LYS A 2 -1.39 6.60 2.82
CA LYS A 2 -0.91 7.99 2.78
C LYS A 2 0.38 8.07 1.95
N VAL A 3 0.43 9.00 1.01
CA VAL A 3 1.63 9.34 0.21
C VAL A 3 1.72 10.86 0.20
N GLY A 4 2.78 11.43 0.79
CA GLY A 4 2.84 12.88 1.03
C GLY A 4 1.61 13.39 1.82
N ASP A 5 0.92 14.38 1.26
CA ASP A 5 -0.34 14.95 1.76
C ASP A 5 -1.59 14.20 1.28
N THR A 6 -1.41 13.19 0.42
CA THR A 6 -2.50 12.53 -0.29
C THR A 6 -2.88 11.22 0.40
N ILE A 7 -4.18 11.06 0.66
CA ILE A 7 -4.78 9.91 1.31
C ILE A 7 -5.63 9.17 0.28
N TYR A 8 -5.12 8.04 -0.19
CA TYR A 8 -5.86 7.10 -1.03
C TYR A 8 -6.74 6.21 -0.17
N VAL A 9 -8.03 6.14 -0.50
CA VAL A 9 -9.04 5.41 0.27
C VAL A 9 -9.73 4.42 -0.66
N GLY A 10 -9.59 3.13 -0.35
CA GLY A 10 -10.29 2.10 -1.10
C GLY A 10 -11.79 2.22 -0.90
N ARG A 11 -12.56 2.38 -1.96
CA ARG A 11 -14.01 2.24 -1.96
C ARG A 11 -14.34 0.77 -2.18
N SER A 12 -14.90 0.12 -1.16
CA SER A 12 -15.18 -1.32 -1.15
C SER A 12 -16.44 -1.60 -0.31
N ALA A 13 -16.79 -2.88 -0.13
CA ALA A 13 -17.87 -3.29 0.77
C ALA A 13 -17.66 -2.84 2.23
N ARG A 14 -16.43 -2.53 2.64
CA ARG A 14 -16.08 -2.09 4.00
C ARG A 14 -15.96 -0.57 4.14
N THR A 15 -15.83 0.15 3.04
CA THR A 15 -15.66 1.62 3.02
C THR A 15 -16.52 2.21 1.91
N ASN A 16 -17.64 2.83 2.29
CA ASN A 16 -18.60 3.40 1.37
C ASN A 16 -18.30 4.88 1.02
N SER A 17 -19.05 5.43 0.07
CA SER A 17 -18.89 6.83 -0.39
C SER A 17 -19.11 7.85 0.72
N GLU A 18 -20.01 7.57 1.66
CA GLU A 18 -20.33 8.47 2.77
C GLU A 18 -19.17 8.55 3.78
N GLY A 19 -18.57 7.41 4.14
CA GLY A 19 -17.38 7.38 4.98
C GLY A 19 -16.20 8.10 4.33
N ILE A 20 -16.02 7.97 3.01
CA ILE A 20 -15.00 8.72 2.26
C ILE A 20 -15.28 10.22 2.30
N ARG A 21 -16.54 10.64 2.16
CA ARG A 21 -16.95 12.06 2.24
C ARG A 21 -16.68 12.65 3.62
N GLN A 22 -17.01 11.91 4.69
CA GLN A 22 -16.71 12.30 6.07
C GLN A 22 -15.21 12.44 6.29
N LEU A 23 -14.42 11.44 5.88
CA LEU A 23 -12.96 11.45 6.00
C LEU A 23 -12.35 12.64 5.25
N ARG A 24 -12.81 12.94 4.03
CA ARG A 24 -12.38 14.13 3.28
C ARG A 24 -12.66 15.42 4.04
N THR A 25 -13.83 15.52 4.67
CA THR A 25 -14.22 16.72 5.43
C THR A 25 -13.33 16.92 6.64
N LEU A 26 -13.01 15.84 7.37
CA LEU A 26 -12.17 15.87 8.57
C LEU A 26 -10.70 16.19 8.26
N LEU A 27 -10.18 15.69 7.13
CA LEU A 27 -8.76 15.83 6.80
C LEU A 27 -8.44 17.09 5.99
N ARG A 28 -9.43 17.71 5.33
CA ARG A 28 -9.23 18.94 4.55
C ARG A 28 -8.59 20.09 5.35
N PRO A 29 -9.02 20.40 6.60
CA PRO A 29 -8.38 21.44 7.41
C PRO A 29 -6.91 21.13 7.78
N LEU A 30 -6.51 19.86 7.71
CA LEU A 30 -5.14 19.41 7.95
C LEU A 30 -4.28 19.43 6.67
N GLY A 31 -4.79 20.00 5.58
CA GLY A 31 -4.09 20.09 4.29
C GLY A 31 -4.08 18.80 3.49
N ALA A 32 -4.80 17.75 3.90
CA ALA A 32 -4.76 16.47 3.21
C ALA A 32 -5.75 16.39 2.03
N ARG A 33 -5.32 15.73 0.95
CA ARG A 33 -6.14 15.45 -0.23
C ARG A 33 -6.64 14.01 -0.22
N VAL A 34 -7.96 13.78 -0.26
CA VAL A 34 -8.54 12.44 -0.24
C VAL A 34 -8.98 11.98 -1.63
N ILE A 35 -8.35 10.92 -2.13
CA ILE A 35 -8.65 10.27 -3.42
C ILE A 35 -9.33 8.92 -3.14
N ALA A 36 -10.51 8.70 -3.72
CA ALA A 36 -11.17 7.42 -3.67
C ALA A 36 -10.60 6.50 -4.77
N VAL A 37 -10.27 5.26 -4.42
CA VAL A 37 -9.76 4.25 -5.36
C VAL A 37 -10.74 3.08 -5.38
N PRO A 38 -11.29 2.68 -6.54
CA PRO A 38 -12.13 1.49 -6.62
C PRO A 38 -11.35 0.23 -6.20
N VAL A 39 -11.95 -0.61 -5.36
CA VAL A 39 -11.37 -1.90 -4.96
C VAL A 39 -12.40 -2.99 -5.26
N THR A 40 -12.07 -3.87 -6.19
CA THR A 40 -13.02 -4.84 -6.76
C THR A 40 -12.61 -6.31 -6.56
N THR A 41 -11.32 -6.59 -6.43
CA THR A 41 -10.77 -7.96 -6.44
C THR A 41 -10.15 -8.40 -5.11
N VAL A 42 -9.93 -7.47 -4.17
CA VAL A 42 -9.35 -7.74 -2.85
C VAL A 42 -10.14 -7.03 -1.74
N LEU A 43 -9.93 -7.42 -0.48
CA LEU A 43 -10.68 -6.84 0.66
C LEU A 43 -10.34 -5.37 0.96
N HIS A 44 -9.06 -5.01 0.89
CA HIS A 44 -8.58 -3.68 1.25
C HIS A 44 -7.63 -3.13 0.18
N LEU A 45 -7.60 -1.80 0.02
CA LEU A 45 -6.69 -1.14 -0.92
C LEU A 45 -5.22 -1.54 -0.68
N LYS A 46 -4.80 -1.65 0.59
CA LYS A 46 -3.43 -2.04 0.94
C LYS A 46 -3.05 -3.46 0.54
N THR A 47 -4.04 -4.32 0.26
CA THR A 47 -3.82 -5.67 -0.29
C THR A 47 -3.47 -5.61 -1.78
N ALA A 48 -3.84 -4.53 -2.49
CA ALA A 48 -3.50 -4.34 -3.90
C ALA A 48 -2.24 -3.48 -4.07
N VAL A 49 -2.09 -2.43 -3.26
CA VAL A 49 -1.04 -1.43 -3.42
C VAL A 49 -0.45 -0.92 -2.11
N THR A 50 0.84 -0.59 -2.13
CA THR A 50 1.51 0.22 -1.10
C THR A 50 2.44 1.24 -1.77
N ALA A 51 3.13 2.07 -0.99
CA ALA A 51 4.04 3.08 -1.52
C ALA A 51 5.45 2.91 -0.96
N LEU A 52 6.44 3.16 -1.82
CA LEU A 52 7.85 3.28 -1.48
C LEU A 52 8.13 4.65 -0.84
N PRO A 53 9.31 4.86 -0.22
CA PRO A 53 9.67 6.10 0.45
C PRO A 53 9.55 7.36 -0.43
N ASP A 54 9.92 7.25 -1.71
CA ASP A 54 9.82 8.32 -2.72
C ASP A 54 8.38 8.65 -3.16
N GLY A 55 7.40 7.86 -2.72
CA GLY A 55 6.00 7.99 -3.10
C GLY A 55 5.58 7.19 -4.33
N THR A 56 6.48 6.42 -4.95
CA THR A 56 6.16 5.45 -6.00
C THR A 56 5.21 4.40 -5.44
N VAL A 57 4.03 4.24 -6.05
CA VAL A 57 3.06 3.23 -5.66
C VAL A 57 3.40 1.92 -6.34
N ILE A 58 3.58 0.87 -5.55
CA ILE A 58 3.78 -0.49 -6.04
C ILE A 58 2.48 -1.28 -5.91
N GLY A 59 2.22 -2.20 -6.85
CA GLY A 59 1.03 -3.05 -6.77
C GLY A 59 1.09 -4.28 -7.65
N TYR A 60 0.42 -5.34 -7.23
CA TYR A 60 0.25 -6.52 -8.06
C TYR A 60 -0.88 -6.23 -9.05
N LEU A 61 -0.52 -5.98 -10.31
CA LEU A 61 -1.42 -5.41 -11.33
C LEU A 61 -2.79 -6.11 -11.45
N PRO A 62 -2.90 -7.46 -11.37
CA PRO A 62 -4.20 -8.13 -11.38
C PRO A 62 -5.17 -7.72 -10.25
N HIS A 63 -4.67 -7.16 -9.14
CA HIS A 63 -5.48 -6.65 -8.03
C HIS A 63 -5.77 -5.15 -8.13
N VAL A 64 -5.22 -4.44 -9.13
CA VAL A 64 -5.32 -2.98 -9.25
C VAL A 64 -6.25 -2.61 -10.40
N ALA A 65 -7.46 -2.15 -10.06
CA ALA A 65 -8.47 -1.78 -11.06
C ALA A 65 -8.07 -0.54 -11.89
N GLU A 66 -7.50 0.47 -11.25
CA GLU A 66 -7.18 1.76 -11.87
C GLU A 66 -5.77 2.24 -11.49
N PRO A 67 -4.69 1.67 -12.08
CA PRO A 67 -3.32 2.09 -11.77
C PRO A 67 -3.05 3.56 -12.13
N GLY A 68 -3.79 4.14 -13.08
CA GLY A 68 -3.67 5.54 -13.49
C GLY A 68 -4.10 6.56 -12.44
N LEU A 69 -4.71 6.13 -11.32
CA LEU A 69 -4.99 7.03 -10.18
C LEU A 69 -3.73 7.39 -9.38
N PHE A 70 -2.63 6.67 -9.58
CA PHE A 70 -1.35 6.92 -8.92
C PHE A 70 -0.39 7.64 -9.88
N PRO A 71 0.18 8.81 -9.52
CA PRO A 71 1.08 9.54 -10.40
C PRO A 71 2.29 8.71 -10.87
N HIS A 72 2.82 7.88 -9.98
CA HIS A 72 3.87 6.91 -10.26
C HIS A 72 3.40 5.55 -9.77
N PHE A 73 3.19 4.63 -10.71
CA PHE A 73 2.80 3.26 -10.44
C PHE A 73 3.81 2.29 -11.02
N MET A 74 4.25 1.32 -10.22
CA MET A 74 5.11 0.22 -10.65
C MET A 74 4.42 -1.11 -10.32
N ALA A 75 4.22 -1.94 -11.35
CA ALA A 75 3.72 -3.29 -11.14
C ALA A 75 4.80 -4.16 -10.49
N VAL A 76 4.40 -5.00 -9.53
CA VAL A 76 5.26 -6.04 -8.94
C VAL A 76 4.78 -7.43 -9.36
N PRO A 77 5.69 -8.41 -9.47
CA PRO A 77 5.34 -9.73 -9.99
C PRO A 77 4.56 -10.61 -9.00
N GLU A 78 4.65 -10.33 -7.69
CA GLU A 78 4.08 -11.19 -6.65
C GLU A 78 3.03 -10.45 -5.80
N PRO A 79 1.90 -11.10 -5.47
CA PRO A 79 0.83 -10.48 -4.68
C PRO A 79 1.29 -10.09 -3.27
N SER A 80 2.06 -10.92 -2.58
CA SER A 80 2.64 -10.61 -1.26
C SER A 80 3.75 -9.55 -1.34
N GLY A 81 4.30 -9.33 -2.54
CA GLY A 81 5.28 -8.29 -2.80
C GLY A 81 4.68 -6.88 -2.89
N ALA A 82 3.36 -6.76 -3.05
CA ALA A 82 2.67 -5.48 -3.16
C ALA A 82 2.54 -4.73 -1.82
N HIS A 83 2.99 -5.33 -0.70
CA HIS A 83 2.78 -4.80 0.65
C HIS A 83 4.13 -4.52 1.34
N VAL A 84 4.48 -3.24 1.43
CA VAL A 84 5.69 -2.80 2.16
C VAL A 84 5.37 -1.89 3.33
N ILE A 85 6.21 -1.94 4.36
CA ILE A 85 6.30 -0.93 5.42
C ILE A 85 7.57 -0.13 5.19
N ILE A 86 7.43 1.19 5.04
CA ILE A 86 8.57 2.12 5.05
C ILE A 86 9.17 2.14 6.47
N LEU A 87 10.45 1.80 6.59
CA LEU A 87 11.20 1.86 7.84
C LEU A 87 11.89 3.22 8.00
N ASP A 88 12.56 3.67 6.94
CA ASP A 88 13.19 4.98 6.77
C ASP A 88 13.21 5.35 5.27
N ASP A 89 13.92 6.42 4.90
CA ASP A 89 13.94 6.94 3.53
C ASP A 89 14.54 5.96 2.50
N ASN A 90 15.36 5.00 2.96
CA ASN A 90 16.10 4.09 2.09
C ASN A 90 15.80 2.62 2.35
N SER A 91 14.88 2.29 3.26
CA SER A 91 14.59 0.91 3.62
C SER A 91 13.12 0.60 3.82
N VAL A 92 12.76 -0.60 3.39
CA VAL A 92 11.39 -1.14 3.48
C VAL A 92 11.40 -2.54 4.08
N LEU A 93 10.32 -2.87 4.77
CA LEU A 93 10.02 -4.22 5.26
C LEU A 93 8.92 -4.86 4.42
N MET A 94 9.11 -6.13 4.04
CA MET A 94 8.13 -6.91 3.28
C MET A 94 8.12 -8.39 3.68
N ALA A 95 7.15 -9.15 3.18
CA ALA A 95 7.09 -10.60 3.41
C ALA A 95 8.25 -11.32 2.72
N ALA A 96 8.81 -12.35 3.38
CA ALA A 96 9.85 -13.19 2.80
C ALA A 96 9.36 -14.06 1.63
N SER A 97 8.03 -14.21 1.49
CA SER A 97 7.35 -14.98 0.44
C SER A 97 7.41 -14.35 -0.96
N ALA A 98 7.97 -13.13 -1.10
CA ALA A 98 8.03 -12.38 -2.36
C ALA A 98 9.48 -12.05 -2.82
N PRO A 99 10.31 -13.07 -3.14
CA PRO A 99 11.71 -12.87 -3.53
C PRO A 99 11.91 -12.10 -4.84
N GLN A 100 10.99 -12.20 -5.82
CA GLN A 100 11.15 -11.49 -7.10
C GLN A 100 10.91 -9.99 -6.91
N THR A 101 9.91 -9.64 -6.10
CA THR A 101 9.58 -8.26 -5.76
C THR A 101 10.66 -7.64 -4.88
N ARG A 102 11.24 -8.42 -3.95
CA ARG A 102 12.44 -8.01 -3.22
C ARG A 102 13.56 -7.61 -4.17
N THR A 103 13.90 -8.48 -5.12
CA THR A 103 14.98 -8.22 -6.09
C THR A 103 14.72 -6.96 -6.91
N LEU A 104 13.46 -6.76 -7.34
CA LEU A 104 13.03 -5.55 -8.04
C LEU A 104 13.25 -4.30 -7.17
N ILE A 105 12.78 -4.31 -5.92
CA ILE A 105 12.93 -3.17 -5.02
C ILE A 105 14.40 -2.89 -4.67
N GLU A 106 15.21 -3.92 -4.47
CA GLU A 106 16.66 -3.80 -4.25
C GLU A 106 17.36 -3.15 -5.46
N SER A 107 16.93 -3.47 -6.69
CA SER A 107 17.47 -2.86 -7.91
C SER A 107 17.15 -1.36 -8.06
N LEU A 108 16.17 -0.85 -7.32
CA LEU A 108 15.87 0.58 -7.21
C LEU A 108 16.75 1.29 -6.16
N GLY A 109 17.64 0.56 -5.48
CA GLY A 109 18.57 1.10 -4.48
C GLY A 109 18.05 1.06 -3.04
N TYR A 110 16.88 0.47 -2.79
CA TYR A 110 16.36 0.33 -1.42
C TYR A 110 16.98 -0.88 -0.71
N ARG A 111 17.22 -0.73 0.60
CA ARG A 111 17.48 -1.87 1.47
C ARG A 111 16.16 -2.57 1.81
N VAL A 112 16.04 -3.85 1.48
CA VAL A 112 14.85 -4.64 1.80
C VAL A 112 15.10 -5.52 3.03
N VAL A 113 14.25 -5.36 4.04
CA VAL A 113 14.18 -6.25 5.21
C VAL A 113 13.02 -7.22 4.99
N THR A 114 13.29 -8.51 5.02
CA THR A 114 12.23 -9.52 4.89
C THR A 114 11.91 -10.17 6.22
N VAL A 115 10.63 -10.47 6.43
CA VAL A 115 10.15 -11.24 7.59
C VAL A 115 9.23 -12.37 7.12
N ASP A 116 9.38 -13.55 7.69
CA ASP A 116 8.44 -14.64 7.48
C ASP A 116 7.14 -14.34 8.24
N ILE A 117 6.05 -14.21 7.50
CA ILE A 117 4.69 -14.01 8.03
C ILE A 117 3.71 -15.05 7.47
N SER A 118 4.21 -16.20 7.04
CA SER A 118 3.44 -17.25 6.37
C SER A 118 2.18 -17.67 7.16
N GLU A 119 2.24 -17.74 8.49
CA GLU A 119 1.06 -18.03 9.31
C GLU A 119 -0.03 -16.95 9.24
N PHE A 120 0.35 -15.68 9.06
CA PHE A 120 -0.61 -14.59 8.86
C PHE A 120 -1.17 -14.60 7.44
N GLU A 121 -0.35 -14.95 6.44
CA GLU A 121 -0.77 -15.04 5.04
C GLU A 121 -1.89 -16.08 4.84
N LYS A 122 -1.91 -17.17 5.62
CA LYS A 122 -3.01 -18.17 5.63
C LYS A 122 -4.38 -17.55 5.94
N LEU A 123 -4.42 -16.41 6.62
CA LEU A 123 -5.62 -15.65 6.96
C LEU A 123 -5.67 -14.30 6.24
N GLU A 124 -5.08 -14.20 5.06
CA GLU A 124 -5.03 -12.98 4.22
C GLU A 124 -4.32 -11.79 4.90
N GLY A 125 -3.51 -12.05 5.92
CA GLY A 125 -2.68 -11.07 6.59
C GLY A 125 -1.47 -10.67 5.74
N CYS A 126 -1.06 -9.40 5.85
CA CYS A 126 0.19 -8.91 5.27
C CYS A 126 0.92 -8.04 6.29
N VAL A 127 2.19 -7.70 6.03
CA VAL A 127 3.03 -6.91 6.95
C VAL A 127 2.34 -5.60 7.37
N THR A 128 1.59 -4.96 6.47
CA THR A 128 0.92 -3.68 6.76
C THR A 128 -0.30 -3.81 7.68
N CYS A 129 -0.85 -5.01 7.86
CA CYS A 129 -1.96 -5.28 8.80
C CYS A 129 -1.47 -5.39 10.24
N LEU A 130 -0.19 -5.71 10.45
CA LEU A 130 0.40 -6.06 11.74
C LEU A 130 1.00 -4.86 12.48
N SER A 131 0.76 -3.63 12.00
CA SER A 131 1.29 -2.42 12.62
C SER A 131 0.43 -1.19 12.35
N ILE A 132 0.47 -0.24 13.29
CA ILE A 132 0.06 1.14 13.08
C ILE A 132 1.31 2.01 13.17
N ARG A 133 1.61 2.74 12.10
CA ARG A 133 2.77 3.63 12.04
C ARG A 133 2.38 5.01 12.54
N ILE A 134 2.94 5.42 13.66
CA ILE A 134 2.93 6.81 14.13
C ILE A 134 4.20 7.46 13.58
N ARG A 135 4.04 8.62 12.94
CA ARG A 135 5.16 9.45 12.46
C ARG A 135 5.13 10.73 13.29
N GLY A 136 6.27 11.07 13.89
CA GLY A 136 6.49 12.34 14.58
C GLY A 136 6.70 13.49 13.60
#